data_AF-A0A955JB84-F1
#
_entry.id   AF-A0A955JB84-F1
#
_cell.length_a   1.000
_cell.length_b   1.000
_cell.length_c   1.000
_cell.angle_alpha   90.00
_cell.angle_beta   90.00
_cell.angle_gamma   90.00
#
_symmetry.space_group_name_H-M   'P 1'
#
loop_
_entity.id
_entity.type
_entity.pdbx_description
1 polymer ?
#
loop_
_entity_poly.entity_id
_entity_poly.type
_entity_poly.pdbx_seq_one_letter_code
_entity_poly.pdbx_strand_id
1 'polypeptide(L)'
;LDYFRPPLSTWAGDRFEAKDLTIVGNVIVGSQAAAAFVGVDGARFAFNTVLHPARWAFRILQENTTEGFLSCRGVQIADNLIVFDSQAWSEGGVNVGAGTEPATFTFSRNHWFAHDAPRGTHLFVRTPTKDPAAHFGEDPQLLDPQYGEDGVRPGSPAAEVGAHAFRAR
;
A
#
# COMPACT_ATOMS: atom_id res chain seq x y z
N LEU A 1 22.90 0.84 27.99
CA LEU A 1 21.47 0.66 27.65
C LEU A 1 21.45 0.29 26.18
N ASP A 2 21.84 -0.95 25.95
CA ASP A 2 22.34 -1.45 24.67
C ASP A 2 21.24 -2.28 24.03
N TYR A 3 20.38 -1.54 23.31
CA TYR A 3 19.51 -1.95 22.22
C TYR A 3 18.46 -3.07 22.46
N PHE A 4 17.23 -2.77 22.04
CA PHE A 4 16.10 -3.67 21.85
C PHE A 4 16.30 -4.73 20.72
N ARG A 5 17.55 -5.08 20.36
CA ARG A 5 17.83 -6.11 19.34
C ARG A 5 19.11 -6.91 19.65
N PRO A 6 19.12 -8.23 19.34
CA PRO A 6 20.32 -9.06 19.44
C PRO A 6 21.53 -8.47 18.67
N PRO A 7 22.77 -8.69 19.14
CA PRO A 7 23.96 -8.25 18.42
C PRO A 7 24.04 -8.86 17.01
N LEU A 8 24.32 -8.02 16.00
CA LEU A 8 24.47 -8.47 14.61
C LEU A 8 25.56 -9.52 14.44
N SER A 9 26.60 -9.48 15.27
CA SER A 9 27.70 -10.46 15.29
C SER A 9 27.24 -11.88 15.63
N THR A 10 26.09 -12.03 16.29
CA THR A 10 25.50 -13.32 16.67
C THR A 10 24.32 -13.73 15.79
N TRP A 11 23.95 -12.91 14.81
CA TRP A 11 22.82 -13.17 13.93
C TRP A 11 23.21 -14.15 12.81
N ALA A 12 22.56 -15.32 12.78
CA ALA A 12 22.73 -16.31 11.73
C ALA A 12 21.66 -16.16 10.65
N GLY A 13 22.06 -16.20 9.37
CA GLY A 13 21.17 -16.08 8.21
C GLY A 13 20.90 -14.64 7.79
N ASP A 14 19.91 -14.48 6.91
CA ASP A 14 19.50 -13.19 6.37
C ASP A 14 19.05 -12.22 7.48
N ARG A 15 19.44 -10.94 7.37
CA ARG A 15 19.03 -9.90 8.31
C ARG A 15 17.95 -9.04 7.69
N PHE A 16 16.98 -8.64 8.49
CA PHE A 16 15.85 -7.81 8.07
C PHE A 16 15.45 -6.89 9.22
N GLU A 17 14.87 -5.74 8.88
CA GLU A 17 14.37 -4.78 9.88
C GLU A 17 12.92 -5.08 10.26
N ALA A 18 12.17 -5.64 9.31
CA ALA A 18 10.86 -6.21 9.50
C ALA A 18 10.66 -7.39 8.55
N LYS A 19 9.81 -8.35 8.94
CA LYS A 19 9.50 -9.53 8.12
C LYS A 19 8.09 -10.04 8.39
N ASP A 20 7.44 -10.51 7.34
CA ASP A 20 6.13 -11.18 7.37
C ASP A 20 5.03 -10.36 8.08
N LEU A 21 5.04 -9.04 7.89
CA LEU A 21 4.03 -8.16 8.47
C LEU A 21 2.67 -8.35 7.80
N THR A 22 1.58 -8.27 8.57
CA THR A 22 0.20 -8.30 8.04
C THR A 22 -0.53 -7.02 8.42
N ILE A 23 -0.98 -6.30 7.40
CA ILE A 23 -1.72 -5.03 7.50
C ILE A 23 -2.99 -5.20 6.66
N VAL A 24 -4.09 -5.57 7.31
CA VAL A 24 -5.34 -5.88 6.62
C VAL A 24 -6.57 -5.29 7.30
N GLY A 25 -7.58 -4.93 6.51
CA GLY A 25 -8.86 -4.47 7.03
C GLY A 25 -8.84 -3.08 7.67
N ASN A 26 -7.86 -2.23 7.34
CA ASN A 26 -7.72 -0.90 7.94
C ASN A 26 -8.36 0.18 7.07
N VAL A 27 -8.88 1.23 7.71
CA VAL A 27 -9.18 2.51 7.08
C VAL A 27 -8.04 3.48 7.40
N ILE A 28 -7.40 4.03 6.38
CA ILE A 28 -6.25 4.93 6.48
C ILE A 28 -6.62 6.25 5.81
N VAL A 29 -6.66 7.34 6.58
CA VAL A 29 -7.11 8.66 6.10
C VAL A 29 -5.97 9.66 6.16
N GLY A 30 -5.70 10.34 5.04
CA GLY A 30 -4.65 11.35 4.93
C GLY A 30 -3.24 10.77 4.81
N SER A 31 -2.25 11.50 5.37
CA SER A 31 -0.79 11.25 5.29
C SER A 31 -0.10 11.67 3.99
N GLN A 32 1.21 11.91 4.06
CA GLN A 32 2.07 12.09 2.87
C GLN A 32 2.15 10.80 2.04
N ALA A 33 2.19 9.65 2.72
CA ALA A 33 2.05 8.32 2.14
C ALA A 33 1.19 7.44 3.05
N ALA A 34 0.26 6.67 2.48
CA ALA A 34 -0.60 5.79 3.28
C ALA A 34 0.18 4.65 3.93
N ALA A 35 1.17 4.10 3.24
CA ALA A 35 2.15 3.19 3.81
C ALA A 35 3.55 3.42 3.24
N ALA A 36 4.57 3.32 4.11
CA ALA A 36 5.96 3.25 3.70
C ALA A 36 6.50 1.85 4.07
N PHE A 37 6.82 1.06 3.06
CA PHE A 37 7.52 -0.21 3.21
C PHE A 37 9.02 0.09 3.23
N VAL A 38 9.64 -0.05 4.40
CA VAL A 38 11.04 0.31 4.62
C VAL A 38 11.80 -0.89 5.16
N GLY A 39 12.78 -1.39 4.41
CA GLY A 39 13.65 -2.49 4.85
C GLY A 39 12.93 -3.79 5.21
N VAL A 40 11.72 -4.00 4.70
CA VAL A 40 10.86 -5.15 5.02
C VAL A 40 11.12 -6.32 4.06
N ASP A 41 11.32 -7.51 4.61
CA ASP A 41 11.38 -8.78 3.88
C ASP A 41 10.00 -9.45 3.95
N GLY A 42 9.13 -9.15 2.99
CA GLY A 42 7.79 -9.70 2.93
C GLY A 42 6.79 -8.99 3.85
N ALA A 43 5.66 -8.58 3.27
CA ALA A 43 4.51 -8.11 4.02
C ALA A 43 3.24 -8.31 3.19
N ARG A 44 2.09 -8.29 3.87
CA ARG A 44 0.77 -8.30 3.25
C ARG A 44 0.05 -7.02 3.60
N PHE A 45 -0.21 -6.18 2.60
CA PHE A 45 -1.05 -5.00 2.69
C PHE A 45 -2.31 -5.24 1.86
N ALA A 46 -3.38 -5.72 2.50
CA ALA A 46 -4.56 -6.16 1.76
C ALA A 46 -5.90 -5.78 2.38
N PHE A 47 -6.92 -5.57 1.56
CA PHE A 47 -8.25 -5.15 2.04
C PHE A 47 -8.20 -3.90 2.92
N ASN A 48 -7.32 -2.95 2.61
CA ASN A 48 -7.30 -1.65 3.27
C ASN A 48 -8.04 -0.63 2.42
N THR A 49 -8.73 0.31 3.07
CA THR A 49 -9.31 1.49 2.43
C THR A 49 -8.40 2.68 2.73
N VAL A 50 -7.81 3.23 1.68
CA VAL A 50 -6.91 4.38 1.74
C VAL A 50 -7.63 5.59 1.15
N LEU A 51 -7.83 6.62 1.98
CA LEU A 51 -8.59 7.82 1.64
C LEU A 51 -7.69 9.06 1.72
N HIS A 52 -7.63 9.82 0.64
CA HIS A 52 -6.94 11.10 0.55
C HIS A 52 -5.46 11.09 1.00
N PRO A 53 -4.64 10.08 0.65
CA PRO A 53 -3.19 10.24 0.76
C PRO A 53 -2.73 11.39 -0.14
N ALA A 54 -1.74 12.16 0.31
CA ALA A 54 -1.24 13.30 -0.43
C ALA A 54 -0.34 12.87 -1.60
N ARG A 55 0.96 12.70 -1.37
CA ARG A 55 1.93 12.53 -2.47
C ARG A 55 1.93 11.12 -3.04
N TRP A 56 1.73 10.10 -2.21
CA TRP A 56 1.88 8.71 -2.60
C TRP A 56 0.83 7.83 -1.90
N ALA A 57 0.34 6.78 -2.55
CA ALA A 57 -0.26 5.66 -1.83
C ALA A 57 0.83 4.94 -1.03
N PHE A 58 1.93 4.60 -1.71
CA PHE A 58 2.97 3.74 -1.16
C PHE A 58 4.37 4.33 -1.37
N ARG A 59 5.24 4.11 -0.39
CA ARG A 59 6.69 4.27 -0.56
C ARG A 59 7.37 2.93 -0.38
N ILE A 60 8.35 2.64 -1.22
CA ILE A 60 9.20 1.45 -1.15
C ILE A 60 10.61 1.97 -0.94
N LEU A 61 11.15 1.81 0.27
CA LEU A 61 12.41 2.45 0.68
C LEU A 61 13.36 1.45 1.31
N GLN A 62 14.65 1.79 1.23
CA GLN A 62 15.71 1.14 1.99
C GLN A 62 16.44 2.21 2.79
N GLU A 63 16.27 2.20 4.11
CA GLU A 63 16.98 3.15 4.99
C GLU A 63 18.27 2.55 5.55
N ASN A 64 18.25 1.29 5.97
CA ASN A 64 19.45 0.60 6.42
C ASN A 64 20.19 -0.07 5.27
N THR A 65 21.40 0.39 5.01
CA THR A 65 22.28 -0.10 3.93
C THR A 65 23.46 -0.89 4.48
N THR A 66 23.41 -1.28 5.75
CA THR A 66 24.46 -2.11 6.37
C THR A 66 24.55 -3.46 5.66
N GLU A 67 25.77 -3.90 5.36
CA GLU A 67 26.01 -5.18 4.70
C GLU A 67 25.34 -6.36 5.44
N GLY A 68 24.70 -7.23 4.66
CA GLY A 68 23.98 -8.40 5.15
C GLY A 68 22.51 -8.18 5.50
N PHE A 69 22.01 -6.93 5.46
CA PHE A 69 20.56 -6.68 5.47
C PHE A 69 19.96 -6.88 4.10
N LEU A 70 18.82 -7.56 4.05
CA LEU A 70 18.04 -7.74 2.84
C LEU A 70 17.46 -6.40 2.37
N SER A 71 17.41 -6.25 1.05
CA SER A 71 16.68 -5.17 0.39
C SER A 71 15.18 -5.28 0.67
N CYS A 72 14.48 -4.16 0.76
CA CYS A 72 13.03 -4.11 0.89
C CYS A 72 12.37 -4.81 -0.31
N ARG A 73 11.59 -5.85 -0.03
CA ARG A 73 11.12 -6.80 -1.04
C ARG A 73 9.86 -7.56 -0.63
N GLY A 74 9.23 -8.21 -1.61
CA GLY A 74 8.24 -9.27 -1.38
C GLY A 74 6.92 -8.82 -0.76
N VAL A 75 6.56 -7.54 -0.82
CA VAL A 75 5.27 -7.07 -0.30
C VAL A 75 4.15 -7.38 -1.29
N GLN A 76 3.07 -7.97 -0.77
CA GLN A 76 1.83 -8.25 -1.47
C GLN A 76 0.83 -7.14 -1.20
N ILE A 77 0.43 -6.41 -2.25
CA ILE A 77 -0.51 -5.30 -2.19
C ILE A 77 -1.77 -5.72 -2.95
N ALA A 78 -2.81 -6.14 -2.25
CA ALA A 78 -3.96 -6.76 -2.88
C ALA A 78 -5.30 -6.29 -2.33
N ASP A 79 -6.32 -6.22 -3.18
CA ASP A 79 -7.71 -6.00 -2.75
C ASP A 79 -7.93 -4.70 -1.97
N ASN A 80 -7.09 -3.69 -2.19
CA ASN A 80 -7.23 -2.40 -1.51
C ASN A 80 -8.15 -1.46 -2.30
N LEU A 81 -8.83 -0.56 -1.60
CA LEU A 81 -9.50 0.59 -2.19
C LEU A 81 -8.65 1.84 -1.94
N ILE A 82 -8.19 2.50 -3.00
CA ILE A 82 -7.37 3.72 -2.92
C ILE A 82 -8.10 4.87 -3.60
N VAL A 83 -8.54 5.84 -2.80
CA VAL A 83 -9.18 7.08 -3.26
C VAL A 83 -8.23 8.25 -3.03
N PHE A 84 -7.87 8.96 -4.09
CA PHE A 84 -6.83 10.00 -4.04
C PHE A 84 -7.19 11.23 -4.87
N ASP A 85 -6.47 12.32 -4.62
CA ASP A 85 -6.53 13.57 -5.39
C ASP A 85 -5.34 13.62 -6.36
N SER A 86 -5.62 13.77 -7.66
CA SER A 86 -4.59 13.76 -8.70
C SER A 86 -3.65 14.97 -8.65
N GLN A 87 -4.06 16.09 -8.04
CA GLN A 87 -3.25 17.30 -7.91
C GLN A 87 -2.18 17.18 -6.83
N ALA A 88 -2.44 16.41 -5.77
CA ALA A 88 -1.45 16.14 -4.72
C ALA A 88 -0.49 14.99 -5.10
N TRP A 89 -0.86 14.20 -6.10
CA TRP A 89 -0.21 12.95 -6.50
C TRP A 89 1.18 13.16 -7.12
N SER A 90 2.14 12.34 -6.73
CA SER A 90 3.51 12.42 -7.21
C SER A 90 4.02 11.05 -7.65
N GLU A 91 4.92 11.04 -8.64
CA GLU A 91 5.63 9.84 -9.14
C GLU A 91 4.73 8.69 -9.64
N GLY A 92 3.43 8.90 -9.72
CA GLY A 92 2.47 7.87 -10.09
C GLY A 92 1.91 7.11 -8.89
N GLY A 93 2.02 7.67 -7.68
CA GLY A 93 1.42 7.13 -6.47
C GLY A 93 2.25 6.09 -5.73
N VAL A 94 3.29 5.56 -6.36
CA VAL A 94 4.26 4.65 -5.73
C VAL A 94 5.66 5.22 -5.90
N ASN A 95 6.24 5.74 -4.81
CA ASN A 95 7.62 6.20 -4.78
C ASN A 95 8.56 5.04 -4.49
N VAL A 96 9.55 4.82 -5.36
CA VAL A 96 10.53 3.75 -5.23
C VAL A 96 11.91 4.35 -4.99
N GLY A 97 12.47 4.09 -3.82
CA GLY A 97 13.82 4.47 -3.43
C GLY A 97 14.89 3.49 -3.95
N ALA A 98 16.13 3.97 -3.99
CA ALA A 98 17.28 3.15 -4.34
C ALA A 98 17.54 2.03 -3.31
N GLY A 99 18.22 0.96 -3.73
CA GLY A 99 18.58 -0.16 -2.85
C GLY A 99 17.41 -1.06 -2.45
N THR A 100 16.28 -0.96 -3.16
CA THR A 100 15.11 -1.83 -2.97
C THR A 100 15.03 -2.87 -4.08
N GLU A 101 14.22 -3.93 -3.89
CA GLU A 101 13.93 -4.93 -4.93
C GLU A 101 12.46 -4.80 -5.41
N PRO A 102 12.10 -3.69 -6.08
CA PRO A 102 10.71 -3.36 -6.38
C PRO A 102 10.03 -4.35 -7.34
N ALA A 103 10.79 -5.05 -8.17
CA ALA A 103 10.28 -6.08 -9.07
C ALA A 103 9.72 -7.31 -8.35
N THR A 104 9.98 -7.46 -7.05
CA THR A 104 9.45 -8.55 -6.20
C THR A 104 8.09 -8.22 -5.58
N PHE A 105 7.66 -6.95 -5.64
CA PHE A 105 6.35 -6.54 -5.14
C PHE A 105 5.26 -7.10 -6.05
N THR A 106 4.14 -7.51 -5.46
CA THR A 106 2.98 -7.99 -6.23
C THR A 106 1.79 -7.09 -5.98
N PHE A 107 1.08 -6.76 -7.06
CA PHE A 107 -0.16 -6.01 -7.01
C PHE A 107 -1.27 -6.88 -7.60
N SER A 108 -2.42 -6.94 -6.94
CA SER A 108 -3.58 -7.70 -7.44
C SER A 108 -4.90 -7.09 -7.01
N ARG A 109 -5.80 -6.85 -7.97
CA ARG A 109 -7.20 -6.44 -7.73
C ARG A 109 -7.33 -5.18 -6.87
N ASN A 110 -6.39 -4.25 -6.97
CA ASN A 110 -6.53 -2.97 -6.29
C ASN A 110 -7.49 -2.07 -7.06
N HIS A 111 -8.36 -1.37 -6.35
CA HIS A 111 -9.28 -0.38 -6.92
C HIS A 111 -8.73 1.02 -6.69
N TRP A 112 -8.38 1.70 -7.78
CA TRP A 112 -7.83 3.05 -7.77
C TRP A 112 -8.88 4.03 -8.25
N PHE A 113 -9.01 5.16 -7.56
CA PHE A 113 -9.97 6.20 -7.92
C PHE A 113 -9.41 7.59 -7.64
N ALA A 114 -9.08 8.33 -8.70
CA ALA A 114 -8.78 9.75 -8.64
C ALA A 114 -10.11 10.51 -8.59
N HIS A 115 -10.55 10.98 -7.42
CA HIS A 115 -11.90 11.53 -7.27
C HIS A 115 -12.10 12.86 -8.04
N ASP A 116 -11.03 13.60 -8.28
CA ASP A 116 -10.98 14.85 -9.04
C ASP A 116 -10.79 14.63 -10.55
N ALA A 117 -10.33 13.44 -10.96
CA ALA A 117 -10.14 13.07 -12.37
C ALA A 117 -10.48 11.59 -12.67
N PRO A 118 -11.73 11.12 -12.43
CA PRO A 118 -12.07 9.69 -12.47
C PRO A 118 -11.65 8.97 -13.75
N ARG A 119 -12.01 9.53 -14.92
CA ARG A 119 -11.70 8.95 -16.25
C ARG A 119 -10.19 8.83 -16.51
N GLY A 120 -9.39 9.66 -15.85
CA GLY A 120 -7.94 9.70 -15.99
C GLY A 120 -7.18 8.86 -14.96
N THR A 121 -7.86 8.20 -14.00
CA THR A 121 -7.21 7.50 -12.87
C THR A 121 -6.01 6.64 -13.31
N HIS A 122 -6.17 5.82 -14.34
CA HIS A 122 -5.13 4.91 -14.82
C HIS A 122 -3.85 5.64 -15.30
N LEU A 123 -3.92 6.91 -15.71
CA LEU A 123 -2.77 7.72 -16.12
C LEU A 123 -1.91 8.17 -14.93
N PHE A 124 -2.50 8.22 -13.74
CA PHE A 124 -1.85 8.66 -12.52
C PHE A 124 -1.22 7.52 -11.72
N VAL A 125 -1.47 6.25 -12.06
CA VAL A 125 -0.98 5.12 -11.27
C VAL A 125 0.18 4.44 -11.99
N ARG A 126 1.34 4.40 -11.35
CA ARG A 126 2.53 3.68 -11.80
C ARG A 126 3.03 2.77 -10.68
N THR A 127 2.92 1.47 -10.88
CA THR A 127 3.39 0.44 -9.95
C THR A 127 4.64 -0.24 -10.50
N PRO A 128 5.54 -0.75 -9.64
CA PRO A 128 6.77 -1.42 -10.09
C PRO A 128 6.53 -2.76 -10.80
N THR A 129 5.39 -3.40 -10.52
CA THR A 129 4.90 -4.57 -11.25
C THR A 129 3.45 -4.36 -11.65
N LYS A 130 3.00 -5.03 -12.72
CA LYS A 130 1.63 -4.85 -13.23
C LYS A 130 0.60 -5.50 -12.29
N ASP A 131 -0.53 -4.83 -12.12
CA ASP A 131 -1.76 -5.41 -11.60
C ASP A 131 -2.73 -5.65 -12.78
N PRO A 132 -2.77 -6.85 -13.37
CA PRO A 132 -3.62 -7.12 -14.52
C PRO A 132 -5.12 -7.09 -14.18
N ALA A 133 -5.47 -7.12 -12.90
CA ALA A 133 -6.84 -7.11 -12.41
C ALA A 133 -7.18 -5.82 -11.64
N ALA A 134 -6.36 -4.77 -11.77
CA ALA A 134 -6.67 -3.48 -11.16
C ALA A 134 -7.89 -2.83 -11.81
N HIS A 135 -8.72 -2.21 -10.97
CA HIS A 135 -9.86 -1.42 -11.39
C HIS A 135 -9.49 0.06 -11.29
N PHE A 136 -9.84 0.86 -12.30
CA PHE A 136 -9.45 2.27 -12.38
C PHE A 136 -10.64 3.16 -12.72
N GLY A 137 -10.86 4.20 -11.91
CA GLY A 137 -11.73 5.33 -12.27
C GLY A 137 -13.23 5.09 -12.13
N GLU A 138 -13.64 3.87 -11.77
CA GLU A 138 -15.01 3.58 -11.36
C GLU A 138 -15.26 4.14 -9.96
N ASP A 139 -16.31 4.94 -9.80
CA ASP A 139 -16.65 5.55 -8.52
C ASP A 139 -16.95 4.46 -7.48
N PRO A 140 -16.21 4.40 -6.36
CA PRO A 140 -16.44 3.41 -5.31
C PRO A 140 -17.74 3.62 -4.56
N GLN A 141 -18.48 4.72 -4.78
CA GLN A 141 -19.74 5.02 -4.12
C GLN A 141 -19.62 4.93 -2.59
N LEU A 142 -18.58 5.59 -2.04
CA LEU A 142 -18.33 5.61 -0.61
C LEU A 142 -19.58 6.04 0.17
N LEU A 143 -19.82 5.38 1.30
CA LEU A 143 -20.70 5.90 2.32
C LEU A 143 -19.99 7.09 3.00
N ASP A 144 -20.77 8.06 3.44
CA ASP A 144 -20.21 9.30 3.95
C ASP A 144 -19.63 9.09 5.37
N PRO A 145 -18.31 9.27 5.56
CA PRO A 145 -17.66 9.05 6.85
C PRO A 145 -18.22 9.96 7.96
N GLN A 146 -18.84 11.10 7.62
CA GLN A 146 -19.42 12.01 8.62
C GLN A 146 -20.54 11.36 9.45
N TYR A 147 -21.10 10.24 9.01
CA TYR A 147 -22.13 9.47 9.71
C TYR A 147 -21.63 8.15 10.34
N GLY A 148 -20.31 7.92 10.37
CA GLY A 148 -19.73 6.71 10.99
C GLY A 148 -19.94 5.44 10.17
N GLU A 149 -20.28 5.56 8.89
CA GLU A 149 -20.39 4.44 7.95
C GLU A 149 -19.10 4.34 7.13
N ASP A 150 -18.19 3.47 7.57
CA ASP A 150 -17.03 3.07 6.75
C ASP A 150 -17.49 2.02 5.73
N GLY A 151 -17.46 2.35 4.43
CA GLY A 151 -17.76 1.38 3.39
C GLY A 151 -18.27 1.98 2.07
N VAL A 152 -18.98 1.15 1.30
CA VAL A 152 -19.50 1.49 -0.02
C VAL A 152 -20.99 1.14 -0.13
N ARG A 153 -21.71 1.82 -1.00
CA ARG A 153 -23.14 1.53 -1.26
C ARG A 153 -23.33 0.12 -1.82
N PRO A 154 -24.50 -0.51 -1.58
CA PRO A 154 -24.86 -1.77 -2.24
C PRO A 154 -24.76 -1.68 -3.76
N GLY A 155 -24.08 -2.65 -4.38
CA GLY A 155 -23.84 -2.67 -5.82
C GLY A 155 -22.64 -1.83 -6.30
N SER A 156 -21.87 -1.26 -5.37
CA SER A 156 -20.64 -0.53 -5.70
C SER A 156 -19.66 -1.41 -6.48
N PRO A 157 -18.94 -0.83 -7.47
CA PRO A 157 -17.86 -1.53 -8.16
C PRO A 157 -16.69 -1.91 -7.23
N ALA A 158 -16.58 -1.29 -6.05
CA ALA A 158 -15.58 -1.57 -5.03
C ALA A 158 -16.12 -2.47 -3.89
N ALA A 159 -17.24 -3.18 -4.08
CA ALA A 159 -17.86 -4.01 -3.05
C ALA A 159 -16.96 -5.13 -2.49
N GLU A 160 -16.04 -5.65 -3.31
CA GLU A 160 -15.20 -6.83 -3.01
C GLU A 160 -13.77 -6.48 -2.55
N VAL A 161 -13.47 -5.20 -2.36
CA VAL A 161 -12.12 -4.69 -1.99
C VAL A 161 -12.23 -3.65 -0.88
N GLY A 162 -11.12 -3.31 -0.23
CA GLY A 162 -11.09 -2.37 0.88
C GLY A 162 -11.52 -2.97 2.23
N ALA A 163 -11.51 -2.15 3.26
CA ALA A 163 -11.72 -2.56 4.66
C ALA A 163 -13.08 -3.22 4.89
N HIS A 164 -14.14 -2.72 4.26
CA HIS A 164 -15.50 -3.27 4.39
C HIS A 164 -15.65 -4.68 3.80
N ALA A 165 -14.81 -5.04 2.83
CA ALA A 165 -14.78 -6.37 2.22
C ALA A 165 -13.90 -7.36 3.02
N PHE A 166 -13.12 -6.88 3.99
CA PHE A 166 -12.31 -7.76 4.82
C PHE A 166 -13.20 -8.68 5.66
N ARG A 167 -12.82 -9.96 5.73
CA ARG A 167 -13.43 -10.97 6.59
C ARG A 167 -12.31 -11.66 7.35
N ALA A 168 -12.21 -11.37 8.65
CA ALA A 168 -11.31 -12.10 9.53
C ALA A 168 -11.72 -13.58 9.51
N ARG A 169 -10.73 -14.46 9.31
CA ARG A 169 -10.93 -15.91 9.44
C ARG A 169 -10.80 -16.33 10.89
#